data_AF-M2XBY5-F1
#
_entry.id   AF-M2XBY5-F1
#
_cell.length_a   1.000
_cell.length_b   1.000
_cell.length_c   1.000
_cell.angle_alpha   90.00
_cell.angle_beta   90.00
_cell.angle_gamma   90.00
#
_symmetry.space_group_name_H-M   'P 1'
#
loop_
_entity.id
_entity.type
_entity.pdbx_description
1 polymer ?
#
loop_
_entity_poly.entity_id
_entity_poly.type
_entity_poly.pdbx_seq_one_letter_code
_entity_poly.pdbx_strand_id
1 'polypeptide(L)'
;MILKKNYKFVNLYIYVDSKFDEEYQSQKELNNIIRVREATQGFQWLLGRKEIHYRTVHHGLQNQWLAAWYPTNEMEASIFLEDDIEISCRFLEYIEKILLAMESSRKNSESFGEFEQCGGIVMEELQISQHFLASNITQQFLNCFRVRFTSSWGPIYFGTFWKHFMDWYLTVTLRPNFTPYTETSDEKYNLWLRQGKDVWSPWLKRFLDETDYWFIYCKPPHKNTVWLHNHAEMGVNTHSYQRSSLPQLFSGDLSLFDIPCFKSSK
;
A
#
# COMPACT_ATOMS: atom_id res chain seq x y z
N MET A 1 3.69 -4.36 -7.99
CA MET A 1 5.07 -4.56 -7.47
C MET A 1 5.02 -4.72 -5.96
N ILE A 2 5.73 -5.71 -5.40
CA ILE A 2 5.87 -5.89 -3.95
C ILE A 2 7.33 -5.80 -3.54
N LEU A 3 7.58 -5.02 -2.48
CA LEU A 3 8.86 -4.93 -1.81
C LEU A 3 8.81 -5.61 -0.44
N LYS A 4 9.48 -6.75 -0.28
CA LYS A 4 9.49 -7.54 0.97
C LYS A 4 10.81 -7.36 1.71
N LYS A 5 10.78 -6.82 2.94
CA LYS A 5 12.01 -6.54 3.71
C LYS A 5 12.26 -7.53 4.86
N ASN A 6 13.48 -8.08 4.90
CA ASN A 6 14.06 -8.79 6.05
C ASN A 6 15.31 -8.03 6.51
N TYR A 7 15.14 -6.85 7.12
CA TYR A 7 16.13 -5.89 7.70
C TYR A 7 17.46 -5.55 6.96
N LYS A 8 17.86 -6.27 5.91
CA LYS A 8 19.07 -6.05 5.08
C LYS A 8 18.78 -6.16 3.58
N PHE A 9 17.69 -6.82 3.20
CA PHE A 9 17.32 -7.03 1.80
C PHE A 9 15.88 -6.60 1.58
N VAL A 10 15.62 -6.03 0.41
CA VAL A 10 14.29 -5.75 -0.11
C VAL A 10 14.11 -6.64 -1.33
N ASN A 11 13.23 -7.63 -1.29
CA ASN A 11 12.93 -8.45 -2.45
C ASN A 11 11.86 -7.77 -3.31
N LEU A 12 11.99 -7.87 -4.62
CA LEU A 12 11.10 -7.29 -5.61
C LEU A 12 10.27 -8.38 -6.30
N TYR A 13 8.95 -8.32 -6.16
CA TYR A 13 8.02 -9.18 -6.89
C TYR A 13 7.25 -8.35 -7.92
N ILE A 14 7.36 -8.73 -9.19
CA ILE A 14 6.67 -8.07 -10.30
C ILE A 14 5.59 -9.03 -10.80
N TYR A 15 4.36 -8.55 -10.87
CA TYR A 15 3.22 -9.30 -11.36
C TYR A 15 2.79 -8.71 -12.70
N VAL A 16 2.76 -9.56 -13.74
CA VAL A 16 2.41 -9.14 -15.10
C VAL A 16 1.29 -10.05 -15.60
N ASP A 17 0.12 -9.46 -15.80
CA ASP A 17 -1.02 -10.16 -16.38
C ASP A 17 -1.04 -9.86 -17.89
N SER A 18 -1.14 -10.91 -18.70
CA SER A 18 -1.22 -10.82 -20.15
C SER A 18 -2.33 -11.75 -20.60
N LYS A 19 -3.40 -11.22 -21.18
CA LYS A 19 -4.51 -12.04 -21.68
C LYS A 19 -4.11 -12.68 -23.01
N PHE A 20 -3.57 -13.90 -22.99
CA PHE A 20 -3.28 -14.65 -24.21
C PHE A 20 -4.57 -15.32 -24.72
N ASP A 21 -5.41 -14.58 -25.43
CA ASP A 21 -6.41 -15.17 -26.33
C ASP A 21 -5.75 -15.32 -27.71
N GLU A 22 -5.36 -16.56 -28.06
CA GLU A 22 -4.67 -16.88 -29.32
C GLU A 22 -5.45 -16.47 -30.56
N GLU A 23 -6.77 -16.26 -30.43
CA GLU A 23 -7.69 -16.04 -31.55
C GLU A 23 -7.83 -14.55 -31.94
N TYR A 24 -7.40 -13.59 -31.10
CA TYR A 24 -7.75 -12.16 -31.29
C TYR A 24 -6.70 -11.10 -30.92
N GLN A 25 -5.43 -11.44 -30.68
CA GLN A 25 -4.45 -10.38 -30.40
C GLN A 25 -3.97 -9.64 -31.64
N SER A 26 -4.06 -8.32 -31.61
CA SER A 26 -3.40 -7.46 -32.59
C SER A 26 -1.88 -7.50 -32.44
N GLN A 27 -1.15 -7.29 -33.54
CA GLN A 27 0.32 -7.18 -33.52
C GLN A 27 0.81 -6.12 -32.50
N LYS A 28 0.03 -5.07 -32.27
CA LYS A 28 0.32 -4.02 -31.30
C LYS A 28 0.29 -4.56 -29.86
N GLU A 29 -0.68 -5.39 -29.51
CA GLU A 29 -0.79 -5.99 -28.17
C GLU A 29 0.36 -6.98 -27.92
N LEU A 30 0.68 -7.83 -28.90
CA LEU A 30 1.83 -8.71 -28.84
C LEU A 30 3.15 -7.94 -28.62
N ASN A 31 3.35 -6.86 -29.37
CA ASN A 31 4.53 -6.00 -29.21
C ASN A 31 4.58 -5.35 -27.81
N ASN A 32 3.43 -4.95 -27.26
CA ASN A 32 3.37 -4.39 -25.91
C ASN A 32 3.71 -5.44 -24.84
N ILE A 33 3.20 -6.67 -24.96
CA ILE A 33 3.54 -7.77 -24.05
C ILE A 33 5.04 -8.05 -24.08
N ILE A 34 5.64 -8.09 -25.28
CA ILE A 34 7.09 -8.29 -25.44
C ILE A 34 7.85 -7.15 -24.76
N ARG A 35 7.47 -5.89 -24.97
CA ARG A 35 8.12 -4.72 -24.33
C ARG A 35 8.06 -4.76 -22.81
N VAL A 36 6.89 -5.07 -22.24
CA VAL A 36 6.73 -5.19 -20.78
C VAL A 36 7.61 -6.33 -20.25
N ARG A 37 7.66 -7.45 -20.96
CA ARG A 37 8.52 -8.59 -20.59
C ARG A 37 10.00 -8.21 -20.61
N GLU A 38 10.47 -7.57 -21.67
CA GLU A 38 11.85 -7.10 -21.81
C GLU A 38 12.21 -6.08 -20.71
N ALA A 39 11.34 -5.11 -20.43
CA ALA A 39 11.54 -4.11 -19.39
C ALA A 39 11.67 -4.76 -18.00
N THR A 40 10.73 -5.64 -17.65
CA THR A 40 10.72 -6.33 -16.34
C THR A 40 11.90 -7.28 -16.16
N GLN A 41 12.31 -7.99 -17.22
CA GLN A 41 13.50 -8.84 -17.21
C GLN A 41 14.79 -8.04 -17.14
N GLY A 42 14.91 -6.96 -17.91
CA GLY A 42 16.10 -6.11 -17.97
C GLY A 42 16.35 -5.28 -16.72
N PHE A 43 15.30 -4.93 -15.98
CA PHE A 43 15.40 -4.10 -14.77
C PHE A 43 16.28 -4.77 -13.70
N GLN A 44 17.40 -4.13 -13.34
CA GLN A 44 18.32 -4.65 -12.34
C GLN A 44 17.86 -4.25 -10.93
N TRP A 45 17.72 -5.24 -10.06
CA TRP A 45 17.34 -5.02 -8.68
C TRP A 45 18.48 -5.41 -7.75
N LEU A 46 19.09 -4.41 -7.11
CA LEU A 46 20.34 -4.58 -6.35
C LEU A 46 20.11 -4.76 -4.84
N LEU A 47 18.87 -4.57 -4.37
CA LEU A 47 18.55 -4.59 -2.94
C LEU A 47 18.13 -5.96 -2.42
N GLY A 48 17.94 -6.96 -3.28
CA GLY A 48 17.49 -8.30 -2.89
C GLY A 48 17.13 -9.18 -4.09
N ARG A 49 16.29 -10.21 -3.87
CA ARG A 49 15.82 -11.10 -4.94
C ARG A 49 14.80 -10.39 -5.82
N LYS A 50 14.91 -10.55 -7.14
CA LYS A 50 13.85 -10.18 -8.10
C LYS A 50 13.10 -11.43 -8.56
N GLU A 51 11.78 -11.42 -8.46
CA GLU A 51 10.89 -12.47 -8.95
C GLU A 51 9.84 -11.85 -9.86
N ILE A 52 9.56 -12.50 -11.00
CA ILE A 52 8.59 -12.03 -11.98
C ILE A 52 7.56 -13.14 -12.19
N HIS A 53 6.29 -12.80 -11.98
CA HIS A 53 5.14 -13.68 -12.12
C HIS A 53 4.35 -13.27 -13.36
N TYR A 54 4.59 -13.98 -14.47
CA TYR A 54 3.78 -13.83 -15.67
C TYR A 54 2.53 -14.69 -15.57
N ARG A 55 1.37 -14.09 -15.80
CA ARG A 55 0.07 -14.76 -15.79
C ARG A 55 -0.59 -14.59 -17.16
N THR A 56 -1.17 -15.67 -17.66
CA THR A 56 -1.86 -15.72 -18.97
C THR A 56 -3.32 -15.28 -18.89
N VAL A 57 -3.81 -14.98 -17.68
CA VAL A 57 -5.18 -14.56 -17.40
C VAL A 57 -5.14 -13.24 -16.63
N HIS A 58 -6.10 -12.37 -16.91
CA HIS A 58 -6.32 -11.17 -16.12
C HIS A 58 -6.93 -11.54 -14.76
N HIS A 59 -6.16 -11.41 -13.67
CA HIS A 59 -6.64 -11.82 -12.35
C HIS A 59 -7.67 -10.86 -11.75
N GLY A 60 -7.81 -9.65 -12.30
CA GLY A 60 -8.67 -8.63 -11.70
C GLY A 60 -7.94 -7.83 -10.64
N LEU A 61 -8.32 -6.57 -10.45
CA LEU A 61 -7.64 -5.66 -9.53
C LEU A 61 -7.74 -6.18 -8.09
N GLN A 62 -8.87 -6.76 -7.68
CA GLN A 62 -9.01 -7.33 -6.33
C GLN A 62 -8.05 -8.49 -6.12
N ASN A 63 -8.08 -9.51 -6.99
CA ASN A 63 -7.24 -10.69 -6.79
C ASN A 63 -5.76 -10.41 -7.04
N GLN A 64 -5.42 -9.44 -7.90
CA GLN A 64 -4.03 -9.02 -8.08
C GLN A 64 -3.44 -8.53 -6.76
N TRP A 65 -4.19 -7.78 -5.96
CA TRP A 65 -3.78 -7.33 -4.63
C TRP A 65 -3.80 -8.45 -3.59
N LEU A 66 -4.91 -9.19 -3.49
CA LEU A 66 -5.08 -10.22 -2.46
C LEU A 66 -4.10 -11.39 -2.60
N ALA A 67 -3.76 -11.78 -3.83
CA ALA A 67 -2.82 -12.89 -4.09
C ALA A 67 -1.36 -12.45 -4.14
N ALA A 68 -1.08 -11.15 -3.98
CA ALA A 68 0.23 -10.59 -4.23
C ALA A 68 1.26 -11.01 -3.15
N TRP A 69 0.82 -11.13 -1.89
CA TRP A 69 1.71 -11.36 -0.77
C TRP A 69 1.08 -12.25 0.29
N TYR A 70 1.86 -13.23 0.73
CA TYR A 70 1.58 -14.07 1.89
C TYR A 70 2.78 -13.97 2.84
N PRO A 71 2.65 -13.22 3.96
CA PRO A 71 3.75 -13.08 4.93
C PRO A 71 4.16 -14.45 5.47
N THR A 72 5.46 -14.69 5.51
CA THR A 72 6.05 -15.90 6.09
C THR A 72 6.49 -15.69 7.53
N ASN A 73 6.57 -14.44 7.99
CA ASN A 73 6.78 -14.09 9.38
C ASN A 73 6.11 -12.75 9.75
N GLU A 74 5.96 -12.49 11.04
CA GLU A 74 5.28 -11.30 11.60
C GLU A 74 6.12 -10.01 11.55
N MET A 75 7.42 -10.14 11.29
CA MET A 75 8.38 -9.03 11.18
C MET A 75 8.53 -8.52 9.74
N GLU A 76 7.93 -9.20 8.77
CA GLU A 76 7.94 -8.80 7.38
C GLU A 76 6.98 -7.62 7.15
N ALA A 77 7.43 -6.71 6.28
CA ALA A 77 6.59 -5.66 5.72
C ALA A 77 6.59 -5.77 4.20
N SER A 78 5.47 -5.38 3.59
CA SER A 78 5.27 -5.36 2.14
C SER A 78 4.77 -4.00 1.69
N ILE A 79 5.41 -3.45 0.65
CA ILE A 79 4.97 -2.22 -0.02
C ILE A 79 4.26 -2.62 -1.30
N PHE A 80 3.03 -2.14 -1.51
CA PHE A 80 2.26 -2.40 -2.72
C PHE A 80 2.30 -1.21 -3.67
N LEU A 81 2.90 -1.39 -4.84
CA LEU A 81 3.08 -0.32 -5.84
C LEU A 81 2.49 -0.75 -7.19
N GLU A 82 1.71 0.14 -7.79
CA GLU A 82 1.25 0.01 -9.18
C GLU A 82 2.34 0.51 -10.15
N ASP A 83 2.15 0.28 -11.45
CA ASP A 83 3.10 0.64 -12.51
C ASP A 83 3.19 2.15 -12.78
N ASP A 84 2.16 2.91 -12.39
CA ASP A 84 2.07 4.36 -12.51
C ASP A 84 2.51 5.11 -11.23
N ILE A 85 3.15 4.42 -10.29
CA ILE A 85 3.65 5.00 -9.04
C ILE A 85 5.13 5.33 -9.16
N GLU A 86 5.46 6.59 -8.88
CA GLU A 86 6.83 7.03 -8.68
C GLU A 86 7.08 7.30 -7.19
N ILE A 87 8.23 6.88 -6.68
CA ILE A 87 8.58 7.00 -5.26
C ILE A 87 9.87 7.82 -5.08
N SER A 88 9.96 8.51 -3.95
CA SER A 88 11.15 9.24 -3.52
C SER A 88 12.38 8.32 -3.47
N CYS A 89 13.55 8.84 -3.84
CA CYS A 89 14.82 8.13 -3.66
C CYS A 89 15.15 7.84 -2.19
N ARG A 90 14.51 8.53 -1.24
CA ARG A 90 14.63 8.35 0.21
C ARG A 90 13.54 7.45 0.80
N PHE A 91 12.62 6.96 -0.02
CA PHE A 91 11.44 6.22 0.43
C PHE A 91 11.79 4.98 1.26
N LEU A 92 12.66 4.12 0.74
CA LEU A 92 13.06 2.88 1.42
C LEU A 92 13.92 3.14 2.66
N GLU A 93 14.77 4.16 2.61
CA GLU A 93 15.60 4.58 3.75
C GLU A 93 14.72 5.07 4.91
N TYR A 94 13.65 5.80 4.61
CA TYR A 94 12.72 6.27 5.62
C TYR A 94 11.85 5.15 6.22
N ILE A 95 11.36 4.23 5.39
CA ILE A 95 10.63 3.04 5.86
C ILE A 95 11.52 2.21 6.79
N GLU A 96 12.80 2.05 6.45
CA GLU A 96 13.77 1.36 7.30
C GLU A 96 13.87 1.98 8.69
N LYS A 97 13.99 3.30 8.75
CA LYS A 97 14.04 4.04 10.01
C LYS A 97 12.81 3.76 10.87
N ILE A 98 11.61 3.81 10.30
CA ILE A 98 10.37 3.50 11.03
C ILE A 98 10.37 2.05 11.54
N LEU A 99 10.70 1.08 10.69
CA LEU A 99 10.74 -0.33 11.06
C LEU A 99 11.74 -0.62 12.18
N LEU A 100 12.91 0.01 12.16
CA LEU A 100 13.94 -0.12 13.21
C LEU A 100 13.50 0.49 14.54
N ALA A 101 12.81 1.65 14.51
CA ALA A 101 12.26 2.23 15.73
C ALA A 101 11.15 1.36 16.32
N MET A 102 10.28 0.81 15.47
CA MET A 102 9.25 -0.12 15.90
C MET A 102 9.85 -1.39 16.52
N GLU A 103 10.87 -1.98 15.91
CA GLU A 103 11.56 -3.13 16.49
C GLU A 103 12.21 -2.80 17.84
N SER A 104 12.82 -1.62 17.95
CA SER A 104 13.43 -1.14 19.19
C SER A 104 12.38 -0.94 20.29
N SER A 105 11.24 -0.33 19.96
CA SER A 105 10.11 -0.20 20.87
C SER A 105 9.53 -1.56 21.25
N ARG A 106 9.54 -2.55 20.35
CA ARG A 106 9.02 -3.89 20.66
C ARG A 106 9.85 -4.62 21.72
N LYS A 107 11.16 -4.38 21.74
CA LYS A 107 12.08 -4.95 22.76
C LYS A 107 11.88 -4.31 24.14
N ASN A 108 11.19 -3.17 24.22
CA ASN A 108 10.86 -2.50 25.46
C ASN A 108 9.38 -2.78 25.83
N SER A 109 9.16 -3.60 26.87
CA SER A 109 7.83 -4.14 27.21
C SER A 109 6.77 -3.07 27.52
N GLU A 110 7.17 -1.87 27.97
CA GLU A 110 6.24 -0.79 28.30
C GLU A 110 5.57 -0.15 27.07
N SER A 111 6.16 -0.27 25.88
CA SER A 111 5.65 0.33 24.63
C SER A 111 5.20 -0.71 23.61
N PHE A 112 5.41 -2.02 23.87
CA PHE A 112 5.11 -3.11 22.93
C PHE A 112 3.62 -3.17 22.55
N GLY A 113 2.72 -3.03 23.54
CA GLY A 113 1.27 -3.15 23.34
C GLY A 113 0.70 -2.08 22.39
N GLU A 114 1.35 -0.93 22.24
CA GLU A 114 0.86 0.12 21.34
C GLU A 114 0.97 -0.29 19.86
N PHE A 115 1.99 -1.08 19.50
CA PHE A 115 2.26 -1.47 18.10
C PHE A 115 1.63 -2.78 17.65
N GLU A 116 1.04 -3.56 18.56
CA GLU A 116 0.39 -4.82 18.22
C GLU A 116 -0.76 -4.60 17.22
N GLN A 117 -1.47 -3.47 17.37
CA GLN A 117 -2.56 -3.04 16.50
C GLN A 117 -2.10 -2.11 15.36
N CYS A 118 -0.79 -1.90 15.18
CA CYS A 118 -0.31 -1.14 14.04
C CYS A 118 -0.34 -2.02 12.78
N GLY A 119 -1.16 -1.64 11.81
CA GLY A 119 -1.38 -2.35 10.56
C GLY A 119 -0.31 -2.09 9.50
N GLY A 120 0.39 -0.96 9.61
CA GLY A 120 1.34 -0.54 8.60
C GLY A 120 1.60 0.97 8.56
N ILE A 121 2.08 1.43 7.40
CA ILE A 121 2.47 2.82 7.16
C ILE A 121 1.76 3.33 5.89
N VAL A 122 1.22 4.54 5.99
CA VAL A 122 0.60 5.29 4.89
C VAL A 122 1.54 6.42 4.50
N MET A 123 1.95 6.42 3.22
CA MET A 123 2.90 7.40 2.67
C MET A 123 2.31 8.21 1.51
N GLU A 124 1.11 7.83 1.03
CA GLU A 124 0.38 8.56 0.01
C GLU A 124 0.08 9.98 0.48
N GLU A 125 0.32 10.99 -0.36
CA GLU A 125 -0.18 12.33 -0.05
C GLU A 125 -1.70 12.33 -0.14
N LEU A 126 -2.31 12.41 1.03
CA LEU A 126 -3.73 12.40 1.18
C LEU A 126 -4.29 13.75 0.72
N GLN A 127 -4.97 13.78 -0.43
CA GLN A 127 -5.91 14.85 -0.78
C GLN A 127 -7.20 14.74 0.05
N ILE A 128 -7.03 14.45 1.33
CA ILE A 128 -8.10 14.33 2.29
C ILE A 128 -8.39 15.75 2.78
N SER A 129 -9.67 16.12 2.84
CA SER A 129 -10.08 17.38 3.44
C SER A 129 -9.46 17.50 4.83
N GLN A 130 -8.98 18.68 5.21
CA GLN A 130 -8.37 18.88 6.54
C GLN A 130 -9.30 18.38 7.67
N HIS A 131 -10.62 18.40 7.43
CA HIS A 131 -11.64 17.83 8.32
C HIS A 131 -11.56 16.31 8.49
N PHE A 132 -11.38 15.52 7.43
CA PHE A 132 -11.25 14.07 7.56
C PHE A 132 -9.90 13.66 8.14
N LEU A 133 -8.82 14.40 7.86
CA LEU A 133 -7.55 14.19 8.58
C LEU A 133 -7.75 14.47 10.08
N ALA A 134 -8.36 15.61 10.44
CA ALA A 134 -8.60 15.97 11.84
C ALA A 134 -9.48 14.96 12.59
N SER A 135 -10.49 14.37 11.94
CA SER A 135 -11.37 13.37 12.56
C SER A 135 -10.73 11.99 12.72
N ASN A 136 -9.66 11.70 11.99
CA ASN A 136 -9.00 10.39 11.99
C ASN A 136 -7.61 10.40 12.65
N ILE A 137 -7.04 11.57 12.93
CA ILE A 137 -5.82 11.72 13.71
C ILE A 137 -6.17 11.46 15.18
N THR A 138 -5.68 10.35 15.73
CA THR A 138 -5.85 10.06 17.16
C THR A 138 -4.66 10.54 17.99
N GLN A 139 -3.50 10.77 17.35
CA GLN A 139 -2.27 11.24 17.99
C GLN A 139 -1.32 11.87 16.97
N GLN A 140 -0.57 12.91 17.36
CA GLN A 140 0.39 13.62 16.52
C GLN A 140 1.82 13.49 17.07
N PHE A 141 2.77 13.17 16.20
CA PHE A 141 4.20 13.16 16.47
C PHE A 141 4.95 13.93 15.37
N LEU A 142 5.17 15.25 15.55
CA LEU A 142 5.79 16.15 14.56
C LEU A 142 5.19 16.04 13.14
N ASN A 143 5.63 15.05 12.35
CA ASN A 143 5.26 14.78 10.95
C ASN A 143 4.61 13.41 10.71
N CYS A 144 4.42 12.59 11.76
CA CYS A 144 3.69 11.32 11.67
C CYS A 144 2.44 11.34 12.57
N PHE A 145 1.42 10.60 12.15
CA PHE A 145 0.10 10.60 12.77
C PHE A 145 -0.44 9.17 12.86
N ARG A 146 -1.17 8.86 13.94
CA ARG A 146 -1.96 7.63 14.02
C ARG A 146 -3.30 7.85 13.32
N VAL A 147 -3.61 6.99 12.34
CA VAL A 147 -4.84 7.07 11.53
C VAL A 147 -5.57 5.73 11.43
N ARG A 148 -6.88 5.74 11.17
CA ARG A 148 -7.72 4.52 11.01
C ARG A 148 -8.11 4.24 9.56
N PHE A 149 -7.32 4.71 8.61
CA PHE A 149 -7.48 4.42 7.19
C PHE A 149 -6.14 4.02 6.58
N THR A 150 -6.18 3.49 5.37
CA THR A 150 -5.01 3.10 4.59
C THR A 150 -4.96 3.87 3.26
N SER A 151 -3.83 3.81 2.55
CA SER A 151 -3.72 4.36 1.20
C SER A 151 -4.25 3.41 0.15
N SER A 152 -4.70 3.97 -0.97
CA SER A 152 -5.09 3.19 -2.15
C SER A 152 -3.86 2.75 -2.94
N TRP A 153 -2.77 3.52 -2.85
CA TRP A 153 -1.53 3.29 -3.58
C TRP A 153 -0.32 3.46 -2.67
N GLY A 154 0.68 2.60 -2.81
CA GLY A 154 1.87 2.62 -1.96
C GLY A 154 1.66 2.37 -0.47
N PRO A 155 0.62 1.64 0.02
CA PRO A 155 0.57 1.28 1.43
C PRO A 155 1.73 0.33 1.75
N ILE A 156 2.27 0.46 2.97
CA ILE A 156 3.11 -0.54 3.58
C ILE A 156 2.26 -1.31 4.58
N TYR A 157 2.13 -2.62 4.41
CA TYR A 157 1.44 -3.49 5.36
C TYR A 157 2.42 -4.34 6.16
N PHE A 158 2.14 -4.54 7.43
CA PHE A 158 2.88 -5.48 8.27
C PHE A 158 2.29 -6.89 8.17
N GLY A 159 3.14 -7.90 8.33
CA GLY A 159 2.78 -9.30 8.11
C GLY A 159 1.63 -9.75 8.99
N THR A 160 1.64 -9.40 10.28
CA THR A 160 0.56 -9.74 11.22
C THR A 160 -0.78 -9.17 10.77
N PHE A 161 -0.81 -7.90 10.39
CA PHE A 161 -2.03 -7.24 9.92
C PHE A 161 -2.57 -7.87 8.65
N TRP A 162 -1.71 -8.05 7.64
CA TRP A 162 -2.13 -8.61 6.36
C TRP A 162 -2.65 -10.03 6.52
N LYS A 163 -2.00 -10.85 7.37
CA LYS A 163 -2.50 -12.19 7.71
C LYS A 163 -3.89 -12.14 8.33
N HIS A 164 -4.11 -11.29 9.34
CA HIS A 164 -5.43 -11.16 9.97
C HIS A 164 -6.50 -10.66 8.99
N PHE A 165 -6.15 -9.72 8.12
CA PHE A 165 -7.05 -9.28 7.05
C PHE A 165 -7.39 -10.42 6.09
N MET A 166 -6.41 -11.20 5.64
CA MET A 166 -6.63 -12.34 4.73
C MET A 166 -7.47 -13.44 5.39
N ASP A 167 -7.20 -13.78 6.65
CA ASP A 167 -7.98 -14.75 7.42
C ASP A 167 -9.44 -14.28 7.57
N TRP A 168 -9.65 -13.00 7.89
CA TRP A 168 -10.97 -12.39 7.92
C TRP A 168 -11.65 -12.45 6.55
N TYR A 169 -10.96 -12.02 5.49
CA TYR A 169 -11.48 -12.00 4.12
C TYR A 169 -11.93 -13.39 3.67
N LEU A 170 -11.09 -14.41 3.85
CA LEU A 170 -11.42 -15.80 3.52
C LEU A 170 -12.59 -16.32 4.36
N THR A 171 -12.68 -15.92 5.63
CA THR A 171 -13.79 -16.34 6.50
C THR A 171 -15.11 -15.70 6.10
N VAL A 172 -15.14 -14.39 5.81
CA VAL A 172 -16.37 -13.67 5.49
C VAL A 172 -16.87 -13.98 4.08
N THR A 173 -15.99 -14.25 3.13
CA THR A 173 -16.37 -14.61 1.76
C THR A 173 -17.05 -15.98 1.66
N LEU A 174 -16.84 -16.86 2.63
CA LEU A 174 -17.58 -18.13 2.74
C LEU A 174 -19.00 -17.96 3.28
N ARG A 175 -19.35 -16.78 3.82
CA ARG A 175 -20.68 -16.52 4.38
C ARG A 175 -21.67 -16.22 3.25
N PRO A 176 -22.82 -16.90 3.20
CA PRO A 176 -23.86 -16.59 2.22
C PRO A 176 -24.32 -15.14 2.33
N ASN A 177 -24.43 -14.45 1.19
CA ASN A 177 -24.94 -13.07 1.08
C ASN A 177 -24.11 -12.01 1.83
N PHE A 178 -22.88 -12.31 2.24
CA PHE A 178 -22.02 -11.28 2.82
C PHE A 178 -21.58 -10.28 1.75
N THR A 179 -21.67 -9.00 2.11
CA THR A 179 -21.19 -7.87 1.31
C THR A 179 -20.40 -6.94 2.22
N PRO A 180 -19.20 -6.49 1.83
CA PRO A 180 -18.35 -5.64 2.67
C PRO A 180 -18.83 -4.17 2.67
N TYR A 181 -20.13 -3.93 2.83
CA TYR A 181 -20.67 -2.58 2.93
C TYR A 181 -20.22 -1.93 4.23
N THR A 182 -19.76 -0.69 4.15
CA THR A 182 -19.34 0.09 5.31
C THR A 182 -20.55 0.83 5.87
N GLU A 183 -20.67 0.90 7.20
CA GLU A 183 -21.75 1.65 7.87
C GLU A 183 -21.51 3.16 7.83
N THR A 184 -20.24 3.57 7.68
CA THR A 184 -19.83 4.97 7.56
C THR A 184 -20.28 5.58 6.22
N SER A 185 -20.46 6.90 6.18
CA SER A 185 -20.85 7.73 5.02
C SER A 185 -19.86 7.72 3.84
N ASP A 186 -18.99 6.72 3.75
CA ASP A 186 -18.08 6.52 2.62
C ASP A 186 -18.85 5.90 1.44
N GLU A 187 -19.81 6.68 0.93
CA GLU A 187 -20.75 6.26 -0.11
C GLU A 187 -20.03 5.74 -1.35
N LYS A 188 -18.78 6.15 -1.58
CA LYS A 188 -17.95 5.74 -2.70
C LYS A 188 -17.64 4.24 -2.69
N TYR A 189 -17.23 3.68 -1.55
CA TYR A 189 -16.93 2.25 -1.46
C TYR A 189 -18.20 1.41 -1.65
N ASN A 190 -19.28 1.79 -0.98
CA ASN A 190 -20.58 1.14 -1.14
C ASN A 190 -21.11 1.27 -2.58
N LEU A 191 -20.89 2.40 -3.24
CA LEU A 191 -21.25 2.61 -4.65
C LEU A 191 -20.44 1.69 -5.57
N TRP A 192 -19.13 1.57 -5.38
CA TRP A 192 -18.29 0.66 -6.17
C TRP A 192 -18.74 -0.80 -6.05
N LEU A 193 -19.07 -1.25 -4.84
CA LEU A 193 -19.62 -2.58 -4.60
C LEU A 193 -20.96 -2.78 -5.32
N ARG A 194 -21.89 -1.82 -5.22
CA ARG A 194 -23.18 -1.88 -5.93
C ARG A 194 -23.04 -1.88 -7.45
N GLN A 195 -22.00 -1.26 -7.98
CA GLN A 195 -21.66 -1.26 -9.41
C GLN A 195 -20.95 -2.54 -9.86
N GLY A 196 -20.67 -3.48 -8.95
CA GLY A 196 -19.94 -4.71 -9.27
C GLY A 196 -18.49 -4.45 -9.64
N LYS A 197 -17.88 -3.36 -9.16
CA LYS A 197 -16.47 -3.08 -9.44
C LYS A 197 -15.58 -4.08 -8.70
N ASP A 198 -14.59 -4.58 -9.42
CA ASP A 198 -13.56 -5.48 -8.91
C ASP A 198 -12.48 -4.66 -8.17
N VAL A 199 -12.72 -4.32 -6.90
CA VAL A 199 -11.85 -3.48 -6.08
C VAL A 199 -11.64 -4.08 -4.68
N TRP A 200 -10.40 -4.09 -4.21
CA TRP A 200 -10.03 -4.65 -2.90
C TRP A 200 -10.30 -3.67 -1.73
N SER A 201 -10.28 -2.36 -1.98
CA SER A 201 -10.30 -1.34 -0.93
C SER A 201 -11.57 -1.32 -0.05
N PRO A 202 -12.80 -1.59 -0.55
CA PRO A 202 -13.97 -1.73 0.32
C PRO A 202 -13.83 -2.86 1.34
N TRP A 203 -13.20 -3.98 0.96
CA TRP A 203 -12.97 -5.12 1.86
C TRP A 203 -12.05 -4.73 3.01
N LEU A 204 -10.95 -4.05 2.69
CA LEU A 204 -10.04 -3.58 3.72
C LEU A 204 -10.70 -2.53 4.62
N LYS A 205 -11.45 -1.59 4.06
CA LYS A 205 -12.19 -0.60 4.86
C LYS A 205 -13.18 -1.27 5.82
N ARG A 206 -13.95 -2.25 5.34
CA ARG A 206 -14.88 -3.01 6.20
C ARG A 206 -14.12 -3.72 7.33
N PHE A 207 -12.97 -4.33 7.05
CA PHE A 207 -12.12 -4.94 8.08
C PHE A 207 -11.64 -3.93 9.13
N LEU A 208 -11.25 -2.72 8.71
CA LEU A 208 -10.83 -1.65 9.63
C LEU A 208 -11.98 -1.07 10.48
N ASP A 209 -13.21 -1.17 9.99
CA ASP A 209 -14.42 -0.81 10.77
C ASP A 209 -14.74 -1.84 11.86
N GLU A 210 -14.37 -3.11 11.65
CA GLU A 210 -14.64 -4.22 12.58
C GLU A 210 -13.49 -4.51 13.55
N THR A 211 -12.34 -3.82 13.42
CA THR A 211 -11.13 -4.08 14.19
C THR A 211 -10.53 -2.80 14.76
N ASP A 212 -9.55 -2.90 15.65
CA ASP A 212 -8.85 -1.73 16.22
C ASP A 212 -7.53 -1.40 15.53
N TYR A 213 -7.33 -1.94 14.32
CA TYR A 213 -6.14 -1.66 13.54
C TYR A 213 -6.01 -0.18 13.19
N TRP A 214 -4.78 0.31 13.27
CA TRP A 214 -4.43 1.69 12.96
C TRP A 214 -3.14 1.74 12.13
N PHE A 215 -2.88 2.85 11.45
CA PHE A 215 -1.71 3.04 10.60
C PHE A 215 -0.92 4.27 11.00
N ILE A 216 0.38 4.24 10.70
CA ILE A 216 1.24 5.42 10.79
C ILE A 216 1.14 6.18 9.47
N TYR A 217 0.53 7.35 9.47
CA TYR A 217 0.62 8.27 8.34
C TYR A 217 1.84 9.18 8.52
N CYS A 218 2.78 9.22 7.58
CA CYS A 218 3.94 10.10 7.66
C CYS A 218 4.00 11.05 6.47
N LYS A 219 4.11 12.35 6.75
CA LYS A 219 4.21 13.41 5.74
C LYS A 219 5.67 13.88 5.60
N PRO A 220 6.15 14.20 4.39
CA PRO A 220 7.44 14.86 4.22
C PRO A 220 7.48 16.25 4.89
N PRO A 221 8.63 16.70 5.41
CA PRO A 221 8.78 17.93 6.19
C PRO A 221 8.88 19.16 5.31
N HIS A 222 9.37 19.02 4.08
CA HIS A 222 9.43 20.12 3.13
C HIS A 222 8.05 20.37 2.54
N LYS A 223 7.57 21.62 2.68
CA LYS A 223 6.36 22.10 2.02
C LYS A 223 6.45 21.77 0.53
N ASN A 224 5.38 21.21 -0.03
CA ASN A 224 5.23 20.84 -1.44
C ASN A 224 6.06 19.63 -1.89
N THR A 225 6.53 18.78 -0.97
CA THR A 225 7.15 17.49 -1.32
C THR A 225 6.30 16.31 -0.89
N VAL A 226 6.37 15.22 -1.65
CA VAL A 226 5.64 13.96 -1.41
C VAL A 226 6.60 12.77 -1.36
N TRP A 227 6.20 11.71 -0.66
CA TRP A 227 6.98 10.47 -0.61
C TRP A 227 6.81 9.63 -1.87
N LEU A 228 5.60 9.65 -2.44
CA LEU A 228 5.22 8.97 -3.66
C LEU A 228 4.17 9.80 -4.37
N HIS A 229 4.07 9.64 -5.69
CA HIS A 229 2.95 10.14 -6.46
C HIS A 229 2.47 9.09 -7.45
N ASN A 230 1.16 9.11 -7.66
CA ASN A 230 0.50 8.36 -8.72
C ASN A 230 0.36 9.30 -9.93
N HIS A 231 0.85 8.87 -11.10
CA HIS A 231 0.77 9.62 -12.36
C HIS A 231 -0.66 9.72 -12.92
N ALA A 232 -1.59 8.96 -12.35
CA ALA A 232 -2.99 8.85 -12.66
C ALA A 232 -3.19 8.57 -14.16
N GLU A 233 -2.41 7.62 -14.67
CA GLU A 233 -2.51 7.21 -16.05
C GLU A 233 -3.92 6.69 -16.35
N MET A 234 -4.37 6.85 -17.59
CA MET A 234 -5.72 6.44 -17.95
C MET A 234 -5.86 4.92 -17.79
N GLY A 235 -6.88 4.50 -17.04
CA GLY A 235 -7.06 3.11 -16.66
C GLY A 235 -8.39 2.85 -15.96
N VAL A 236 -8.42 1.82 -15.11
CA VAL A 236 -9.63 1.37 -14.40
C VAL A 236 -10.22 2.45 -13.49
N ASN A 237 -9.35 3.28 -12.89
CA ASN A 237 -9.73 4.26 -11.88
C ASN A 237 -9.69 5.71 -12.38
N THR A 238 -9.02 5.99 -13.50
CA THR A 238 -8.85 7.35 -14.04
C THR A 238 -9.29 7.41 -15.49
N HIS A 239 -10.33 8.21 -15.77
CA HIS A 239 -10.92 8.35 -17.11
C HIS A 239 -10.63 9.71 -17.78
N SER A 240 -9.88 10.59 -17.12
CA SER A 240 -9.45 11.89 -17.67
C SER A 240 -8.15 12.34 -17.03
N TYR A 241 -7.19 12.79 -17.84
CA TYR A 241 -5.93 13.37 -17.36
C TYR A 241 -6.22 14.75 -16.74
N GLN A 242 -6.11 14.86 -15.42
CA GLN A 242 -6.37 16.11 -14.71
C GLN A 242 -5.31 16.37 -13.64
N ARG A 243 -4.06 16.67 -14.03
CA ARG A 243 -3.16 17.42 -13.15
C ARG A 243 -2.31 18.41 -13.94
N SER A 244 -2.34 19.67 -13.50
CA SER A 244 -1.60 20.80 -14.08
C SER A 244 -0.13 20.84 -13.67
N SER A 245 0.25 20.17 -12.58
CA SER A 245 1.65 19.99 -12.14
C SER A 245 1.79 18.71 -11.32
N LEU A 246 2.91 17.99 -11.54
CA LEU A 246 3.29 16.86 -10.69
C LEU A 246 3.91 17.38 -9.38
N PRO A 247 3.57 16.79 -8.23
CA PRO A 247 4.21 17.15 -6.96
C PRO A 247 5.70 16.78 -6.99
N GLN A 248 6.52 17.50 -6.24
CA GLN A 248 7.95 17.21 -6.16
C GLN A 248 8.20 16.03 -5.22
N LEU A 249 8.90 14.99 -5.68
CA LEU A 249 9.34 13.91 -4.80
C LEU A 249 10.39 14.41 -3.80
N PHE A 250 10.25 13.98 -2.55
CA PHE A 250 11.21 14.32 -1.50
C PHE A 250 12.60 13.75 -1.82
N SER A 251 13.65 14.56 -1.66
CA SER A 251 15.05 14.16 -1.85
C SER A 251 15.99 14.68 -0.75
N GLY A 252 15.43 15.34 0.27
CA GLY A 252 16.16 15.98 1.35
C GLY A 252 16.83 15.00 2.32
N ASP A 253 17.45 15.57 3.36
CA ASP A 253 18.14 14.80 4.40
C ASP A 253 17.14 14.16 5.38
N LEU A 254 17.29 12.85 5.61
CA LEU A 254 16.49 12.12 6.58
C LEU A 254 16.98 12.29 8.03
N SER A 255 18.13 12.91 8.29
CA SER A 255 18.61 13.24 9.65
C SER A 255 17.69 14.22 10.37
N LEU A 256 16.95 15.03 9.60
CA LEU A 256 15.96 15.99 10.08
C LEU A 256 14.66 15.34 10.58
N PHE A 257 14.57 14.01 10.53
CA PHE A 257 13.40 13.27 10.98
C PHE A 257 13.70 12.57 12.30
N ASP A 258 13.05 13.05 13.35
CA ASP A 258 12.79 12.20 14.50
C ASP A 258 11.79 11.13 14.10
N ILE A 259 12.24 9.88 14.15
CA ILE A 259 11.31 8.75 14.11
C ILE A 259 10.47 8.90 15.38
N PRO A 260 9.13 8.83 15.31
CA PRO A 260 8.31 8.89 16.50
C PRO A 260 8.87 7.94 17.55
N CYS A 261 9.44 8.53 18.62
CA CYS A 261 9.57 7.83 19.88
C CYS A 261 8.13 7.79 20.37
N PHE A 262 7.42 6.71 20.03
CA PHE A 262 6.08 6.44 20.54
C PHE A 262 6.24 6.15 22.04
N LYS A 263 6.42 7.23 22.81
CA LYS A 263 6.43 7.20 24.26
C LYS A 263 4.97 7.12 24.66
N SER A 264 4.66 6.14 25.50
CA SER A 264 3.33 5.99 26.07
C SER A 264 2.88 7.33 26.64
N SER A 265 1.75 7.85 26.15
CA SER A 265 1.05 8.89 26.88
C SER A 265 0.65 8.30 28.23
N LYS A 266 1.33 8.74 29.30
CA LYS A 266 0.90 8.50 30.67
C LYS A 266 -0.44 9.19 30.93
#